data_AF-A0A7S4HL04-F1
#
_entry.id   AF-A0A7S4HL04-F1
#
_cell.length_a   1.000
_cell.length_b   1.000
_cell.length_c   1.000
_cell.angle_alpha   90.00
_cell.angle_beta   90.00
_cell.angle_gamma   90.00
#
_symmetry.space_group_name_H-M   'P 1'
#
loop_
_entity.id
_entity.type
_entity.pdbx_description
1 polymer ?
#
loop_
_entity_poly.entity_id
_entity_poly.type
_entity_poly.pdbx_seq_one_letter_code
_entity_poly.pdbx_strand_id
1 'polypeptide(L)'
;MERFTDTSESSARIMLVSSKSSAAGTHLAVATHVLLLDPASGTKGDAKATDAQAIARAHRLGQDSTVVAVRFIVANTIDQESYERVYGALVTRKGPAPKSARSAR
;
A
#
# COMPACT_ATOMS: atom_id res chain seq x y z
N MET A 1 4.39 -1.91 18.34
CA MET A 1 5.54 -2.45 17.58
C MET A 1 5.87 -3.85 18.01
N GLU A 2 6.21 -4.07 19.28
CA GLU A 2 6.60 -5.40 19.81
C GLU A 2 5.61 -6.52 19.49
N ARG A 3 4.30 -6.28 19.64
CA ARG A 3 3.25 -7.26 19.31
C ARG A 3 3.17 -7.65 17.82
N PHE A 4 3.63 -6.78 16.92
CA PHE A 4 3.61 -7.03 15.48
C PHE A 4 4.91 -7.69 15.01
N THR A 5 6.02 -7.45 15.71
CA THR A 5 7.31 -8.11 15.46
C THR A 5 7.39 -9.51 16.06
N ASP A 6 6.46 -9.87 16.96
CA ASP A 6 6.32 -11.22 17.50
C ASP A 6 5.83 -12.19 16.40
N THR A 7 6.44 -13.37 16.33
CA THR A 7 6.12 -14.44 15.38
C THR A 7 5.28 -15.56 15.98
N SER A 8 4.87 -15.44 17.24
CA SER A 8 3.96 -16.39 17.91
C SER A 8 2.55 -16.41 17.28
N GLU A 9 1.80 -17.49 17.51
CA GLU A 9 0.44 -17.64 16.94
C GLU A 9 -0.55 -16.55 17.38
N SER A 10 -0.35 -15.95 18.55
CA SER A 10 -1.20 -14.87 19.09
C SER A 10 -0.72 -13.47 18.71
N SER A 11 0.29 -13.35 17.85
CA SER A 11 0.85 -12.06 17.47
C SER A 11 -0.08 -11.24 16.57
N ALA A 12 0.12 -9.93 16.58
CA ALA A 12 -0.65 -9.04 15.72
C ALA A 12 -0.24 -9.23 14.26
N ARG A 13 -1.17 -9.68 13.42
CA ARG A 13 -0.93 -9.90 11.98
C ARG A 13 -1.07 -8.62 11.13
N ILE A 14 -1.74 -7.59 11.66
CA ILE A 14 -2.02 -6.33 10.94
C ILE A 14 -1.55 -5.16 11.79
N MET A 15 -0.85 -4.22 11.17
CA MET A 15 -0.50 -2.94 11.77
C MET A 15 -0.88 -1.81 10.82
N LEU A 16 -1.69 -0.88 11.32
CA LEU A 16 -2.06 0.33 10.59
C LEU A 16 -1.06 1.44 10.90
N VAL A 17 -0.56 2.08 9.85
CA VAL A 17 0.48 3.09 9.95
C VAL A 17 0.09 4.28 9.12
N SER A 18 0.11 5.47 9.73
CA SER A 18 -0.12 6.73 9.02
C SER A 18 1.03 7.01 8.05
N SER A 19 0.69 7.38 6.81
CA SER A 19 1.64 7.78 5.77
C SER A 19 2.40 9.08 6.14
N LYS A 20 1.77 9.98 6.89
CA LYS A 20 2.34 11.29 7.29
C LYS A 20 3.02 11.30 8.65
N SER A 21 2.48 10.59 9.64
CA SER A 21 2.96 10.71 11.03
C SER A 21 3.89 9.57 11.46
N SER A 22 4.12 8.58 10.60
CA SER A 22 4.96 7.45 10.96
C SER A 22 6.43 7.76 10.77
N ALA A 23 7.22 7.52 11.82
CA ALA A 23 8.66 7.72 11.82
C ALA A 23 9.33 6.90 10.69
N ALA A 24 10.18 7.55 9.91
CA ALA A 24 10.93 6.93 8.81
C ALA A 24 11.79 5.73 9.27
N GLY A 25 12.15 5.66 10.57
CA GLY A 25 13.02 4.62 11.13
C GLY A 25 12.35 3.31 11.57
N THR A 26 11.04 3.15 11.40
CA THR A 26 10.33 1.95 11.86
C THR A 26 10.80 0.68 11.13
N HIS A 27 11.20 -0.36 11.88
CA HIS A 27 11.74 -1.61 11.35
C HIS A 27 10.67 -2.70 11.42
N LEU A 28 10.16 -3.13 10.27
CA LEU A 28 9.06 -4.10 10.15
C LEU A 28 9.48 -5.28 9.26
N ALA A 29 10.71 -5.79 9.42
CA ALA A 29 11.25 -6.86 8.59
C ALA A 29 10.53 -8.22 8.72
N VAL A 30 9.53 -8.35 9.62
CA VAL A 30 8.62 -9.50 9.64
C VAL A 30 7.44 -9.36 8.68
N ALA A 31 7.17 -8.14 8.20
CA ALA A 31 6.05 -7.88 7.30
C ALA A 31 6.37 -8.36 5.89
N THR A 32 5.50 -9.21 5.36
CA THR A 32 5.58 -9.70 3.98
C THR A 32 4.63 -8.97 3.03
N HIS A 33 3.68 -8.20 3.56
CA HIS A 33 2.69 -7.49 2.77
C HIS A 33 2.61 -6.02 3.18
N VAL A 34 2.64 -5.12 2.19
CA VAL A 34 2.49 -3.67 2.37
C VAL A 34 1.28 -3.21 1.56
N LEU A 35 0.27 -2.69 2.25
CA LEU A 35 -0.95 -2.16 1.62
C LEU A 35 -0.88 -0.63 1.61
N LEU A 36 -0.87 -0.05 0.41
CA LEU A 36 -0.94 1.40 0.19
C LEU A 36 -2.39 1.76 -0.11
N LEU A 37 -3.06 2.37 0.87
CA LEU A 37 -4.50 2.64 0.80
C LEU A 37 -4.81 4.06 0.33
N ASP A 38 -3.99 5.03 0.68
CA ASP A 38 -4.16 6.44 0.35
C ASP A 38 -3.29 6.86 -0.85
N PRO A 39 -3.79 7.74 -1.74
CA PRO A 39 -2.95 8.41 -2.71
C PRO A 39 -2.00 9.37 -1.97
N ALA A 40 -0.69 9.20 -2.18
CA ALA A 40 0.29 10.05 -1.50
C ALA A 40 0.14 11.52 -1.93
N SER A 41 0.06 12.42 -0.93
CA SER A 41 -0.10 13.86 -1.13
C SER A 41 1.22 14.56 -1.45
N GLY A 42 1.19 15.63 -2.26
CA GLY A 42 2.35 16.47 -2.54
C GLY A 42 2.84 16.43 -3.99
N THR A 43 4.11 16.78 -4.20
CA THR A 43 4.75 16.71 -5.52
C THR A 43 4.94 15.25 -5.96
N LYS A 44 5.26 15.02 -7.24
CA LYS A 44 5.54 13.64 -7.71
C LYS A 44 6.72 13.00 -6.97
N GLY A 45 7.70 13.81 -6.55
CA GLY A 45 8.86 13.35 -5.79
C GLY A 45 8.45 12.90 -4.39
N ASP A 46 7.68 13.74 -3.68
CA ASP A 46 7.23 13.45 -2.31
C ASP A 46 6.37 12.19 -2.28
N ALA A 47 5.42 12.08 -3.21
CA ALA A 47 4.53 10.93 -3.30
C ALA A 47 5.31 9.62 -3.48
N LYS A 48 6.27 9.61 -4.41
CA LYS A 48 7.14 8.46 -4.66
C LYS A 48 8.04 8.14 -3.47
N ALA A 49 8.57 9.16 -2.80
CA ALA A 49 9.42 8.97 -1.63
C ALA A 49 8.62 8.37 -0.45
N THR A 50 7.41 8.87 -0.18
CA THR A 50 6.53 8.31 0.86
C THR A 50 6.22 6.84 0.61
N ASP A 51 5.86 6.49 -0.63
CA ASP A 51 5.55 5.10 -0.99
C ASP A 51 6.78 4.18 -0.91
N ALA A 52 7.93 4.64 -1.41
CA ALA A 52 9.18 3.90 -1.33
C ALA A 52 9.60 3.67 0.13
N GLN A 53 9.46 4.69 1.00
CA GLN A 53 9.73 4.57 2.42
C GLN A 53 8.79 3.58 3.11
N ALA A 54 7.50 3.59 2.77
CA ALA A 54 6.54 2.63 3.32
C ALA A 54 6.93 1.19 2.99
N ILE A 55 7.35 0.92 1.74
CA ILE A 55 7.82 -0.40 1.30
C ILE A 55 9.15 -0.76 1.98
N ALA A 56 10.10 0.17 2.08
CA ALA A 56 11.42 -0.05 2.66
C ALA A 56 11.39 -0.40 4.17
N ARG A 57 10.28 -0.12 4.87
CA ARG A 57 10.09 -0.58 6.27
C ARG A 57 10.00 -2.10 6.38
N ALA A 58 9.42 -2.75 5.35
CA ALA A 58 9.27 -4.20 5.25
C ALA A 58 10.39 -4.84 4.43
N HIS A 59 10.73 -4.23 3.28
CA HIS A 59 11.83 -4.65 2.43
C HIS A 59 13.18 -4.16 2.98
N ARG A 60 13.65 -4.83 4.03
CA ARG A 60 14.88 -4.47 4.76
C ARG A 60 15.81 -5.68 4.92
N LEU A 61 17.07 -5.42 5.23
CA LEU A 61 18.06 -6.46 5.53
C LEU A 61 17.55 -7.35 6.68
N GLY A 62 17.56 -8.66 6.49
CA GLY A 62 17.04 -9.65 7.43
C GLY A 62 15.61 -10.14 7.13
N GLN A 63 14.99 -9.70 6.04
CA GLN A 63 13.75 -10.25 5.52
C GLN A 63 14.05 -11.30 4.44
N ASP A 64 13.83 -12.58 4.76
CA ASP A 64 14.05 -13.71 3.82
C ASP A 64 12.81 -14.04 2.98
N SER A 65 11.64 -13.51 3.36
CA SER A 65 10.40 -13.71 2.63
C SER A 65 10.19 -12.67 1.54
N THR A 66 9.52 -13.05 0.46
CA THR A 66 9.14 -12.08 -0.59
C THR A 66 8.18 -11.04 -0.03
N VAL A 67 8.53 -9.75 -0.19
CA VAL A 67 7.66 -8.63 0.18
C VAL A 67 6.75 -8.26 -0.99
N VAL A 68 5.44 -8.31 -0.77
CA VAL A 68 4.41 -7.94 -1.74
C VAL A 68 3.83 -6.58 -1.38
N ALA A 69 4.00 -5.61 -2.28
CA ALA A 69 3.36 -4.30 -2.15
C ALA A 69 2.10 -4.26 -3.04
N VAL A 70 0.96 -3.92 -2.43
CA VAL A 70 -0.33 -3.75 -3.13
C VAL A 70 -0.81 -2.33 -2.92
N ARG A 71 -1.13 -1.64 -4.01
CA ARG A 71 -1.81 -0.34 -3.96
C ARG A 71 -3.28 -0.50 -4.33
N PHE A 72 -4.15 0.03 -3.49
CA PHE A 72 -5.57 0.15 -3.80
C PHE A 72 -5.81 1.48 -4.50
N ILE A 73 -6.49 1.43 -5.63
CA ILE A 73 -6.87 2.60 -6.41
C ILE A 73 -8.33 2.43 -6.76
N VAL A 74 -9.16 3.38 -6.32
CA VAL A 74 -10.58 3.38 -6.65
C VAL A 74 -10.74 4.02 -8.02
N ALA A 75 -11.34 3.28 -8.95
CA ALA A 75 -11.55 3.77 -10.32
C ALA A 75 -12.59 4.89 -10.36
N ASN A 76 -12.42 5.83 -11.29
CA ASN A 76 -13.29 7.00 -11.48
C ASN A 76 -13.43 7.89 -10.23
N THR A 77 -12.37 7.98 -9.42
CA THR A 77 -12.30 8.90 -8.28
C THR A 77 -11.02 9.73 -8.30
N ILE A 78 -10.94 10.70 -7.39
CA ILE A 78 -9.74 11.50 -7.16
C ILE A 78 -8.50 10.66 -6.82
N ASP A 79 -8.68 9.41 -6.34
CA ASP A 79 -7.57 8.51 -6.05
C ASP A 79 -6.88 8.06 -7.33
N GLN A 80 -7.66 7.72 -8.36
CA GLN A 80 -7.14 7.40 -9.69
C GLN A 80 -6.43 8.60 -10.31
N GLU A 81 -7.07 9.78 -10.31
CA GLU A 81 -6.45 10.99 -10.87
C GLU A 81 -5.13 11.33 -10.16
N SER A 82 -5.12 11.21 -8.82
CA SER A 82 -3.93 11.44 -8.01
C SER A 82 -2.82 10.45 -8.33
N TYR A 83 -3.15 9.18 -8.52
CA TYR A 83 -2.19 8.15 -8.92
C TYR A 83 -1.63 8.44 -10.31
N GLU A 84 -2.49 8.69 -11.30
CA GLU A 84 -2.08 8.88 -12.69
C GLU A 84 -1.20 10.12 -12.88
N ARG A 85 -1.46 11.17 -12.10
CA ARG A 85 -0.59 12.35 -12.04
C ARG A 85 0.84 12.01 -11.61
N VAL A 86 1.03 11.08 -10.68
CA VAL A 86 2.35 10.73 -10.11
C VAL A 86 3.04 9.60 -10.89
N TYR A 87 2.29 8.57 -11.25
CA TYR A 87 2.79 7.30 -11.77
C TYR A 87 2.45 7.03 -13.24
N GLY A 88 1.56 7.84 -13.84
CA GLY A 88 1.06 7.63 -15.21
C GLY A 88 -0.22 6.80 -15.26
N ALA A 89 -0.79 6.68 -16.46
CA ALA A 89 -2.08 6.02 -16.68
C ALA A 89 -2.11 4.58 -16.15
N LEU A 90 -3.24 4.17 -15.59
CA LEU A 90 -3.44 2.78 -15.16
C LEU A 90 -3.38 1.84 -16.37
N VAL A 91 -2.47 0.87 -16.32
CA VAL A 91 -2.49 -0.25 -17.26
C VAL A 91 -3.56 -1.22 -16.80
N THR A 92 -4.77 -1.08 -17.34
CA THR A 92 -5.82 -2.05 -17.10
C THR A 92 -5.46 -3.35 -17.79
N ARG A 93 -5.09 -4.37 -17.01
CA ARG A 93 -5.25 -5.74 -17.50
C ARG A 93 -6.76 -5.93 -17.65
N LYS A 94 -7.25 -6.27 -18.85
CA LYS A 94 -8.67 -6.49 -19.14
C LYS A 94 -9.19 -7.61 -18.23
N GLY A 95 -9.72 -7.22 -17.06
CA GLY A 95 -10.41 -8.12 -16.16
C GLY A 95 -11.78 -8.49 -16.70
N PRO A 96 -12.42 -9.55 -16.19
CA PRO A 96 -13.79 -9.87 -16.57
C PRO A 96 -14.70 -8.66 -16.31
N ALA A 97 -15.55 -8.34 -17.28
CA ALA A 97 -16.44 -7.20 -17.21
C ALA A 97 -17.28 -7.24 -15.91
N PRO A 98 -17.49 -6.09 -15.24
CA PRO A 98 -18.35 -6.05 -14.06
C PRO A 98 -19.73 -6.59 -14.43
N LYS A 99 -20.24 -7.55 -13.64
CA LYS A 99 -21.61 -8.06 -13.82
C LYS A 99 -22.54 -6.86 -13.65
N SER A 100 -23.29 -6.55 -14.70
CA SER A 100 -24.23 -5.43 -14.77
C SER A 100 -25.03 -5.31 -13.47
N ALA A 101 -24.97 -4.14 -12.83
CA ALA A 101 -25.86 -3.80 -11.74
C ALA A 101 -27.29 -3.97 -12.25
N ARG A 102 -27.99 -4.95 -11.69
CA ARG A 102 -29.37 -5.26 -12.06
C ARG A 102 -30.19 -4.04 -11.67
N SER A 103 -30.76 -3.36 -12.66
CA SER A 103 -31.72 -2.27 -12.48
C SER A 103 -32.80 -2.74 -11.52
N ALA A 104 -32.78 -2.20 -10.29
CA ALA A 104 -33.90 -2.26 -9.38
C ALA A 104 -34.96 -1.31 -9.95
N ARG A 105 -36.14 -1.87 -10.17
CA ARG A 105 -37.30 -1.27 -10.83
C ARG A 105 -38.16 -0.53 -9.83
#